data_AF-A0A2J7ZI80-F1
#
_entry.id   AF-A0A2J7ZI80-F1
#
_cell.length_a   1.000
_cell.length_b   1.000
_cell.length_c   1.000
_cell.angle_alpha   90.00
_cell.angle_beta   90.00
_cell.angle_gamma   90.00
#
_symmetry.space_group_name_H-M   'P 1'
#
loop_
_entity.id
_entity.type
_entity.pdbx_description
1 polymer ?
#
loop_
_entity_poly.entity_id
_entity_poly.type
_entity_poly.pdbx_seq_one_letter_code
_entity_poly.pdbx_strand_id
1 'polypeptide(L)'
;MVDSVGPNTPLIAYNRLIPVEHLPSGAILWPLQYHIDTSRVGFKDAEPFESKVDGVMFRGALSGIIEEDDRVRSRLRTSRLATVDRWHARPWANMGIVSVPDHVAKKLTPEAQARVAGCSKPSIDFAQVLMYKFVLCIEGADISTALGGVLASLSVPICPYPFCYETWFFNGLQPWVHFVPIRPDTSDLEDAWL
;
A
#
# COMPACT_ATOMS: atom_id res chain seq x y z
N MET A 1 14.99 -4.75 9.80
CA MET A 1 13.78 -5.56 9.98
C MET A 1 13.44 -5.50 11.46
N VAL A 2 12.28 -4.96 11.81
CA VAL A 2 11.88 -4.61 13.19
C VAL A 2 11.71 -5.86 14.06
N ASP A 3 11.51 -7.02 13.41
CA ASP A 3 11.28 -8.32 14.06
C ASP A 3 12.56 -9.06 14.52
N SER A 4 13.75 -8.50 14.29
CA SER A 4 15.04 -9.11 14.68
C SER A 4 15.52 -8.70 16.07
N VAL A 5 14.76 -7.84 16.75
CA VAL A 5 15.14 -7.28 18.06
C VAL A 5 14.46 -8.09 19.16
N GLY A 6 15.26 -8.57 20.13
CA GLY A 6 14.80 -9.44 21.21
C GLY A 6 13.67 -8.82 22.07
N PRO A 7 12.91 -9.66 22.79
CA PRO A 7 11.64 -9.28 23.44
C PRO A 7 11.75 -8.18 24.50
N ASN A 8 12.95 -7.86 24.98
CA ASN A 8 13.18 -6.96 26.11
C ASN A 8 13.80 -5.61 25.72
N THR A 9 13.94 -5.32 24.43
CA THR A 9 14.51 -4.05 23.97
C THR A 9 13.40 -3.11 23.50
N PRO A 10 13.20 -1.94 24.13
CA PRO A 10 12.26 -0.95 23.62
C PRO A 10 12.75 -0.44 22.27
N LEU A 11 12.04 -0.83 21.21
CA LEU A 11 12.37 -0.45 19.84
C LEU A 11 11.36 0.60 19.36
N ILE A 12 11.85 1.77 18.98
CA ILE A 12 11.03 2.76 18.28
C ILE A 12 11.14 2.47 16.78
N ALA A 13 10.01 2.25 16.13
CA ALA A 13 9.96 1.94 14.70
C ALA A 13 8.78 2.59 14.01
N TYR A 14 8.90 2.83 12.71
CA TYR A 14 7.80 3.39 11.92
C TYR A 14 6.63 2.40 11.78
N ASN A 15 6.95 1.13 11.57
CA ASN A 15 5.97 0.06 11.40
C ASN A 15 6.43 -1.18 12.15
N ARG A 16 5.53 -2.17 12.21
CA ARG A 16 5.81 -3.52 12.66
C ARG A 16 4.85 -4.49 12.01
N LEU A 17 5.19 -5.78 11.98
CA LEU A 17 4.21 -6.81 11.68
C LEU A 17 3.12 -6.82 12.74
N ILE A 18 1.85 -6.93 12.32
CA ILE A 18 0.73 -6.95 13.26
C ILE A 18 0.91 -8.14 14.22
N PRO A 19 0.90 -7.90 15.55
CA PRO A 19 0.99 -8.94 16.56
C PRO A 19 -0.03 -10.06 16.34
N VAL A 20 0.39 -11.29 16.64
CA VAL A 20 -0.50 -12.44 16.78
C VAL A 20 -0.23 -13.06 18.15
N GLU A 21 -1.19 -13.81 18.69
CA GLU A 21 -1.17 -14.30 20.09
C GLU A 21 0.18 -14.93 20.51
N HIS A 22 0.80 -15.71 19.62
CA HIS A 22 2.06 -16.40 19.89
C HIS A 22 3.33 -15.64 19.46
N LEU A 23 3.19 -14.47 18.82
CA LEU A 23 4.30 -13.61 18.36
C LEU A 23 3.95 -12.13 18.58
N PRO A 24 3.99 -11.66 19.85
CA PRO A 24 3.77 -10.25 20.14
C PRO A 24 4.87 -9.38 19.54
N SER A 25 4.60 -8.09 19.35
CA SER A 25 5.62 -7.11 18.97
C SER A 25 5.72 -6.01 20.03
N GLY A 26 6.91 -5.83 20.59
CA GLY A 26 7.21 -4.78 21.58
C GLY A 26 7.59 -3.43 20.96
N ALA A 27 7.56 -3.31 19.62
CA ALA A 27 7.95 -2.08 18.95
C ALA A 27 6.93 -0.95 19.21
N ILE A 28 7.43 0.19 19.68
CA ILE A 28 6.68 1.43 19.85
C ILE A 28 6.61 2.11 18.47
N LEU A 29 5.40 2.30 17.97
CA LEU A 29 5.17 2.90 16.65
C LEU A 29 5.37 4.42 16.72
N TRP A 30 6.18 4.96 15.80
CA TRP A 30 6.50 6.40 15.74
C TRP A 30 6.46 6.95 14.31
N PRO A 31 5.93 8.15 14.08
CA PRO A 31 5.90 8.76 12.75
C PRO A 31 7.30 8.99 12.16
N LEU A 32 7.45 8.78 10.85
CA LEU A 32 8.62 9.26 10.11
C LEU A 32 8.65 10.79 10.09
N GLN A 33 9.85 11.37 9.91
CA GLN A 33 10.07 12.82 9.90
C GLN A 33 9.14 13.56 8.93
N TYR A 34 8.90 13.02 7.73
CA TYR A 34 8.01 13.67 6.76
C TYR A 34 6.56 13.79 7.24
N HIS A 35 6.07 12.86 8.08
CA HIS A 35 4.73 12.99 8.67
C HIS A 35 4.68 14.16 9.64
N ILE A 36 5.73 14.31 10.46
CA ILE A 36 5.87 15.41 11.41
C ILE A 36 5.93 16.74 10.63
N ASP A 37 6.73 16.82 9.59
CA ASP A 37 6.87 18.02 8.77
C ASP A 37 5.55 18.38 8.08
N THR A 38 4.85 17.38 7.50
CA THR A 38 3.52 17.58 6.89
C THR A 38 2.50 18.08 7.91
N SER A 39 2.48 17.53 9.13
CA SER A 39 1.55 17.95 10.18
C SER A 39 1.77 19.39 10.65
N ARG A 40 3.02 19.90 10.58
CA ARG A 40 3.36 21.27 10.97
C ARG A 40 2.87 22.31 9.98
N VAL A 41 2.92 21.99 8.68
CA VAL A 41 2.46 22.90 7.61
C VAL A 41 0.99 22.71 7.29
N GLY A 42 0.42 21.57 7.67
CA GLY A 42 -0.93 21.16 7.33
C GLY A 42 -0.97 20.44 5.97
N PHE A 43 -1.85 19.44 5.87
CA PHE A 43 -2.16 18.77 4.61
C PHE A 43 -3.56 19.17 4.17
N LYS A 44 -3.70 19.60 2.91
CA LYS A 44 -5.00 19.93 2.33
C LYS A 44 -5.07 19.41 0.91
N ASP A 45 -5.94 18.44 0.69
CA ASP A 45 -6.43 18.09 -0.63
C ASP A 45 -7.44 19.17 -1.05
N ALA A 46 -7.10 19.94 -2.08
CA ALA A 46 -7.92 21.06 -2.53
C ALA A 46 -9.03 20.63 -3.51
N GLU A 47 -8.94 19.43 -4.07
CA GLU A 47 -9.85 18.98 -5.12
C GLU A 47 -11.06 18.26 -4.51
N PRO A 48 -12.29 18.78 -4.68
CA PRO A 48 -13.51 18.12 -4.19
C PRO A 48 -13.71 16.74 -4.81
N PHE A 49 -14.33 15.81 -4.07
CA PHE A 49 -14.53 14.42 -4.50
C PHE A 49 -15.29 14.32 -5.83
N GLU A 50 -16.28 15.18 -6.05
CA GLU A 50 -17.13 15.20 -7.24
C GLU A 50 -16.35 15.56 -8.52
N SER A 51 -15.27 16.32 -8.38
CA SER A 51 -14.42 16.76 -9.50
C SER A 51 -13.29 15.79 -9.81
N LYS A 52 -13.01 14.83 -8.91
CA LYS A 52 -11.96 13.83 -9.11
C LYS A 52 -12.35 12.83 -10.19
N VAL A 53 -11.34 12.29 -10.87
CA VAL A 53 -11.48 11.24 -11.88
C VAL A 53 -12.13 10.01 -11.27
N ASP A 54 -13.19 9.54 -11.92
CA ASP A 54 -13.94 8.35 -11.55
C ASP A 54 -13.19 7.09 -12.00
N GLY A 55 -12.29 6.62 -11.13
CA GLY A 55 -11.46 5.46 -11.41
C GLY A 55 -10.46 5.18 -10.31
N VAL A 56 -9.72 4.08 -10.46
CA VAL A 56 -8.80 3.58 -9.44
C VAL A 56 -7.35 3.87 -9.82
N MET A 57 -6.64 4.55 -8.91
CA MET A 57 -5.26 4.98 -9.10
C MET A 57 -4.26 4.12 -8.32
N PHE A 58 -3.15 3.75 -8.97
CA PHE A 58 -1.98 3.18 -8.30
C PHE A 58 -0.67 3.56 -9.00
N ARG A 59 0.32 4.01 -8.23
CA ARG A 59 1.73 4.05 -8.61
C ARG A 59 2.56 3.55 -7.45
N GLY A 60 3.40 2.54 -7.70
CA GLY A 60 4.26 2.00 -6.67
C GLY A 60 5.46 1.26 -7.23
N ALA A 61 6.53 1.24 -6.45
CA ALA A 61 7.67 0.36 -6.71
C ALA A 61 7.27 -1.10 -6.47
N LEU A 62 7.86 -2.05 -7.18
CA LEU A 62 7.76 -3.48 -6.86
C LEU A 62 8.71 -3.80 -5.69
N SER A 63 8.40 -3.31 -4.48
CA SER A 63 9.23 -3.46 -3.28
C SER A 63 8.79 -4.59 -2.35
N GLY A 64 7.67 -5.24 -2.65
CA GLY A 64 7.11 -6.34 -1.87
C GLY A 64 7.46 -7.70 -2.46
N ILE A 65 6.50 -8.63 -2.35
CA ILE A 65 6.61 -9.98 -2.89
C ILE A 65 6.47 -9.97 -4.40
N ILE A 66 7.07 -10.96 -5.06
CA ILE A 66 6.90 -11.20 -6.49
C ILE A 66 5.84 -12.29 -6.70
N GLU A 67 5.97 -13.39 -5.95
CA GLU A 67 5.14 -14.59 -6.05
C GLU A 67 3.75 -14.41 -5.43
N GLU A 68 2.82 -15.22 -5.90
CA GLU A 68 1.47 -15.34 -5.31
C GLU A 68 1.55 -16.38 -4.19
N ASP A 69 0.95 -16.10 -3.01
CA ASP A 69 0.97 -16.95 -1.80
C ASP A 69 2.20 -16.85 -0.86
N ASP A 70 2.83 -15.66 -0.75
CA ASP A 70 3.72 -15.38 0.38
C ASP A 70 2.91 -15.02 1.63
N ARG A 71 3.13 -15.73 2.74
CA ARG A 71 2.41 -15.54 3.99
C ARG A 71 3.34 -15.10 5.10
N VAL A 72 2.94 -14.05 5.80
CA VAL A 72 3.64 -13.60 7.02
C VAL A 72 2.67 -13.62 8.18
N ARG A 73 3.03 -14.38 9.23
CA ARG A 73 2.16 -14.62 10.41
C ARG A 73 0.75 -15.08 9.99
N SER A 74 0.69 -16.00 9.04
CA SER A 74 -0.53 -16.56 8.42
C SER A 74 -1.36 -15.60 7.55
N ARG A 75 -0.94 -14.35 7.39
CA ARG A 75 -1.60 -13.37 6.52
C ARG A 75 -0.99 -13.40 5.12
N LEU A 76 -1.85 -13.46 4.10
CA LEU A 76 -1.43 -13.42 2.72
C LEU A 76 -0.97 -12.01 2.36
N ARG A 77 0.25 -11.89 1.83
CA ARG A 77 0.78 -10.63 1.31
C ARG A 77 0.27 -10.42 -0.11
N THR A 78 -0.05 -9.17 -0.44
CA THR A 78 -0.51 -8.82 -1.79
C THR A 78 0.68 -8.58 -2.72
N SER A 79 0.69 -9.28 -3.86
CA SER A 79 1.63 -9.01 -4.94
C SER A 79 1.19 -7.81 -5.76
N ARG A 80 2.02 -6.75 -5.74
CA ARG A 80 1.82 -5.55 -6.60
C ARG A 80 1.88 -5.92 -8.08
N LEU A 81 2.79 -6.82 -8.47
CA LEU A 81 2.89 -7.27 -9.85
C LEU A 81 1.62 -7.99 -10.30
N ALA A 82 1.14 -8.97 -9.52
CA ALA A 82 -0.07 -9.70 -9.87
C ALA A 82 -1.30 -8.80 -9.98
N THR A 83 -1.45 -7.86 -9.04
CA THR A 83 -2.56 -6.91 -9.02
C THR A 83 -2.53 -5.97 -10.22
N VAL A 84 -1.39 -5.33 -10.47
CA VAL A 84 -1.28 -4.35 -11.56
C VAL A 84 -1.40 -5.04 -12.91
N ASP A 85 -0.72 -6.17 -13.12
CA ASP A 85 -0.80 -6.94 -14.37
C ASP A 85 -2.25 -7.34 -14.70
N ARG A 86 -3.03 -7.79 -13.70
CA ARG A 86 -4.45 -8.14 -13.87
C ARG A 86 -5.33 -6.96 -14.26
N TRP A 87 -5.13 -5.78 -13.67
CA TRP A 87 -6.10 -4.70 -13.72
C TRP A 87 -5.69 -3.48 -14.57
N HIS A 88 -4.41 -3.27 -14.84
CA HIS A 88 -3.91 -2.04 -15.48
C HIS A 88 -4.49 -1.72 -16.88
N ALA A 89 -4.99 -2.73 -17.59
CA ALA A 89 -5.58 -2.59 -18.92
C ALA A 89 -7.08 -2.22 -18.88
N ARG A 90 -7.71 -2.21 -17.70
CA ARG A 90 -9.12 -1.82 -17.58
C ARG A 90 -9.29 -0.30 -17.80
N PRO A 91 -10.38 0.14 -18.43
CA PRO A 91 -10.59 1.56 -18.75
C PRO A 91 -10.67 2.46 -17.51
N TRP A 92 -11.09 1.89 -16.37
CA TRP A 92 -11.19 2.57 -15.09
C TRP A 92 -9.90 2.59 -14.27
N ALA A 93 -8.88 1.82 -14.67
CA ALA A 93 -7.67 1.60 -13.90
C ALA A 93 -6.55 2.50 -14.41
N ASN A 94 -6.04 3.39 -13.55
CA ASN A 94 -4.77 4.05 -13.78
C ASN A 94 -3.69 3.51 -12.84
N MET A 95 -3.21 2.32 -13.16
CA MET A 95 -2.23 1.59 -12.34
C MET A 95 -0.91 1.39 -13.07
N GLY A 96 0.20 1.33 -12.34
CA GLY A 96 1.50 0.96 -12.91
C GLY A 96 2.61 0.77 -11.89
N ILE A 97 3.58 -0.07 -12.27
CA ILE A 97 4.84 -0.25 -11.55
C ILE A 97 5.79 0.88 -11.96
N VAL A 98 6.29 1.64 -10.99
CA VAL A 98 7.16 2.81 -11.24
C VAL A 98 8.63 2.43 -11.28
N SER A 99 9.03 1.48 -10.45
CA SER A 99 10.41 1.04 -10.32
C SER A 99 10.49 -0.36 -9.72
N VAL A 100 11.61 -1.03 -9.96
CA VAL A 100 11.94 -2.32 -9.33
C VAL A 100 13.25 -2.15 -8.57
N PRO A 101 13.25 -2.23 -7.23
CA PRO A 101 14.47 -2.17 -6.45
C PRO A 101 15.45 -3.31 -6.81
N ASP A 102 16.75 -3.04 -6.76
CA ASP A 102 17.79 -4.01 -7.17
C ASP A 102 17.67 -5.39 -6.51
N HIS A 103 17.32 -5.42 -5.22
CA HIS A 103 17.19 -6.67 -4.47
C HIS A 103 15.97 -7.50 -4.90
N VAL A 104 14.99 -6.89 -5.56
CA VAL A 104 13.85 -7.55 -6.20
C VAL A 104 14.18 -7.91 -7.64
N ALA A 105 14.82 -7.00 -8.39
CA ALA A 105 15.19 -7.22 -9.79
C ALA A 105 16.03 -8.51 -9.98
N LYS A 106 16.94 -8.79 -9.04
CA LYS A 106 17.77 -10.02 -9.02
C LYS A 106 16.98 -11.32 -8.87
N LYS A 107 15.73 -11.25 -8.43
CA LYS A 107 14.86 -12.40 -8.19
C LYS A 107 13.79 -12.59 -9.27
N LEU A 108 13.68 -11.65 -10.22
CA LEU A 108 12.66 -11.74 -11.26
C LEU A 108 13.03 -12.79 -12.31
N THR A 109 12.13 -13.75 -12.50
CA THR A 109 12.11 -14.64 -13.67
C THR A 109 11.91 -13.83 -14.96
N PRO A 110 12.34 -14.31 -16.14
CA PRO A 110 12.06 -13.65 -17.43
C PRO A 110 10.58 -13.32 -17.65
N GLU A 111 9.66 -14.20 -17.24
CA GLU A 111 8.21 -13.99 -17.34
C GLU A 111 7.75 -12.80 -16.48
N ALA A 112 8.19 -12.75 -15.23
CA ALA A 112 7.92 -11.62 -14.34
C ALA A 112 8.52 -10.30 -14.86
N GLN A 113 9.70 -10.33 -15.50
CA GLN A 113 10.28 -9.14 -16.13
C GLN A 113 9.40 -8.64 -17.29
N ALA A 114 8.86 -9.54 -18.12
CA ALA A 114 7.96 -9.19 -19.21
C ALA A 114 6.64 -8.58 -18.68
N ARG A 115 6.07 -9.14 -17.61
CA ARG A 115 4.88 -8.58 -16.93
C ARG A 115 5.14 -7.18 -16.38
N VAL A 116 6.28 -6.97 -15.71
CA VAL A 116 6.69 -5.64 -15.24
C VAL A 116 6.80 -4.66 -16.40
N ALA A 117 7.43 -5.06 -17.51
CA ALA A 117 7.55 -4.21 -18.68
C ALA A 117 6.19 -3.83 -19.28
N GLY A 118 5.24 -4.77 -19.30
CA GLY A 118 3.87 -4.55 -19.79
C GLY A 118 3.06 -3.57 -18.94
N CYS A 119 3.34 -3.49 -17.64
CA CYS A 119 2.60 -2.63 -16.71
C CYS A 119 3.44 -1.50 -16.07
N SER A 120 4.58 -1.17 -16.67
CA SER A 120 5.44 -0.07 -16.22
C SER A 120 4.81 1.28 -16.57
N LYS A 121 4.84 2.23 -15.62
CA LYS A 121 4.38 3.62 -15.84
C LYS A 121 5.32 4.60 -15.15
N PRO A 122 5.45 5.84 -15.66
CA PRO A 122 6.25 6.86 -14.99
C PRO A 122 5.73 7.17 -13.60
N SER A 123 6.65 7.60 -12.72
CA SER A 123 6.30 8.19 -11.44
C SER A 123 5.46 9.44 -11.66
N ILE A 124 4.55 9.70 -10.72
CA ILE A 124 3.76 10.93 -10.69
C ILE A 124 3.83 11.52 -9.28
N ASP A 125 3.55 12.81 -9.17
CA ASP A 125 3.50 13.48 -7.88
C ASP A 125 2.28 13.02 -7.08
N PHE A 126 2.37 13.07 -5.75
CA PHE A 126 1.27 12.63 -4.90
C PHE A 126 0.00 13.47 -5.13
N ALA A 127 0.12 14.76 -5.45
CA ALA A 127 -1.01 15.59 -5.84
C ALA A 127 -1.77 15.04 -7.07
N GLN A 128 -1.05 14.44 -8.03
CA GLN A 128 -1.67 13.82 -9.21
C GLN A 128 -2.36 12.50 -8.86
N VAL A 129 -1.86 11.76 -7.87
CA VAL A 129 -2.55 10.56 -7.34
C VAL A 129 -3.91 10.95 -6.75
N LEU A 130 -3.97 12.07 -6.01
CA LEU A 130 -5.19 12.57 -5.36
C LEU A 130 -6.23 13.15 -6.32
N MET A 131 -5.93 13.26 -7.62
CA MET A 131 -6.93 13.63 -8.62
C MET A 131 -7.94 12.51 -8.92
N TYR A 132 -7.77 11.33 -8.32
CA TYR A 132 -8.64 10.18 -8.50
C TYR A 132 -9.50 9.96 -7.27
N LYS A 133 -10.76 9.57 -7.48
CA LYS A 133 -11.68 9.26 -6.38
C LYS A 133 -11.20 8.09 -5.55
N PHE A 134 -10.61 7.06 -6.17
CA PHE A 134 -10.20 5.84 -5.49
C PHE A 134 -8.70 5.63 -5.64
N VAL A 135 -8.02 5.36 -4.52
CA VAL A 135 -6.58 5.08 -4.51
C VAL A 135 -6.33 3.72 -3.89
N LEU A 136 -5.78 2.81 -4.69
CA LEU A 136 -5.44 1.46 -4.24
C LEU A 136 -4.15 1.51 -3.41
N CYS A 137 -4.22 1.09 -2.15
CA CYS A 137 -3.14 1.17 -1.18
C CYS A 137 -2.60 -0.24 -0.88
N ILE A 138 -1.66 -0.70 -1.71
CA ILE A 138 -1.05 -2.03 -1.58
C ILE A 138 0.22 -1.96 -0.73
N GLU A 139 0.35 -2.82 0.27
CA GLU A 139 1.59 -3.01 1.04
C GLU A 139 2.77 -3.37 0.12
N GLY A 140 3.98 -2.98 0.53
CA GLY A 140 5.21 -3.26 -0.19
C GLY A 140 6.10 -4.17 0.65
N ALA A 141 7.33 -3.72 0.89
CA ALA A 141 8.16 -4.27 1.96
C ALA A 141 7.49 -4.07 3.33
N ASP A 142 6.68 -3.01 3.47
CA ASP A 142 5.95 -2.61 4.66
C ASP A 142 4.59 -1.96 4.28
N ILE A 143 4.18 -0.90 5.00
CA ILE A 143 2.94 -0.15 4.79
C ILE A 143 2.93 0.58 3.44
N SER A 144 1.75 0.68 2.79
CA SER A 144 1.56 1.57 1.63
C SER A 144 1.87 3.03 2.00
N THR A 145 2.90 3.61 1.38
CA THR A 145 3.28 5.03 1.59
C THR A 145 2.14 6.00 1.29
N ALA A 146 1.25 5.67 0.36
CA ALA A 146 0.12 6.51 -0.01
C ALA A 146 -0.98 6.56 1.06
N LEU A 147 -1.14 5.50 1.87
CA LEU A 147 -2.32 5.30 2.71
C LEU A 147 -2.57 6.47 3.67
N GLY A 148 -1.54 6.93 4.38
CA GLY A 148 -1.69 8.04 5.32
C GLY A 148 -2.13 9.35 4.65
N GLY A 149 -1.61 9.63 3.45
CA GLY A 149 -1.99 10.83 2.69
C GLY A 149 -3.39 10.72 2.10
N VAL A 150 -3.82 9.52 1.68
CA VAL A 150 -5.18 9.28 1.17
C VAL A 150 -6.20 9.36 2.31
N LEU A 151 -5.91 8.82 3.48
CA LEU A 151 -6.76 8.97 4.67
C LEU A 151 -6.96 10.44 5.09
N ALA A 152 -6.00 11.30 4.79
CA ALA A 152 -6.07 12.73 5.06
C ALA A 152 -6.63 13.56 3.88
N SER A 153 -7.05 12.92 2.79
CA SER A 153 -7.52 13.57 1.57
C SER A 153 -9.03 13.38 1.37
N LEU A 154 -9.55 13.89 0.25
CA LEU A 154 -10.92 13.65 -0.19
C LEU A 154 -11.00 12.46 -1.16
N SER A 155 -9.98 11.60 -1.20
CA SER A 155 -9.97 10.36 -1.99
C SER A 155 -10.25 9.16 -1.09
N VAL A 156 -10.83 8.10 -1.65
CA VAL A 156 -11.21 6.90 -0.91
C VAL A 156 -10.09 5.86 -1.02
N PRO A 157 -9.49 5.42 0.10
CA PRO A 157 -8.51 4.36 0.09
C PRO A 157 -9.19 2.99 -0.10
N ILE A 158 -8.71 2.22 -1.07
CA ILE A 158 -9.03 0.80 -1.25
C ILE A 158 -7.82 0.00 -0.78
N CYS A 159 -7.99 -0.94 0.15
CA CYS A 159 -6.88 -1.67 0.76
C CYS A 159 -7.09 -3.18 0.72
N PRO A 160 -6.09 -3.97 0.29
CA PRO A 160 -6.06 -5.40 0.59
C PRO A 160 -6.08 -5.62 2.10
N TYR A 161 -6.98 -6.49 2.56
CA TYR A 161 -7.23 -6.73 3.98
C TYR A 161 -7.37 -8.24 4.26
N PRO A 162 -6.86 -8.77 5.39
CA PRO A 162 -6.19 -8.06 6.50
C PRO A 162 -4.78 -7.58 6.19
N PHE A 163 -4.39 -6.43 6.75
CA PHE A 163 -3.03 -5.90 6.66
C PHE A 163 -1.99 -6.83 7.29
N CYS A 164 -0.77 -6.87 6.74
CA CYS A 164 0.34 -7.60 7.33
C CYS A 164 1.11 -6.75 8.36
N TYR A 165 1.22 -5.45 8.08
CA TYR A 165 1.93 -4.48 8.91
C TYR A 165 0.94 -3.48 9.53
N GLU A 166 1.37 -2.84 10.63
CA GLU A 166 0.71 -1.66 11.19
C GLU A 166 1.70 -0.52 11.44
N THR A 167 1.16 0.69 11.55
CA THR A 167 1.87 1.91 11.96
C THR A 167 0.98 2.74 12.90
N TRP A 168 1.51 3.83 13.45
CA TRP A 168 0.90 4.59 14.55
C TRP A 168 -0.53 5.08 14.27
N PHE A 169 -0.88 5.41 13.02
CA PHE A 169 -2.23 5.86 12.63
C PHE A 169 -3.21 4.71 12.33
N PHE A 170 -2.82 3.44 12.50
CA PHE A 170 -3.72 2.30 12.34
C PHE A 170 -4.61 2.12 13.57
N ASN A 171 -4.27 2.73 14.71
CA ASN A 171 -5.08 2.68 15.91
C ASN A 171 -6.43 3.38 15.67
N GLY A 172 -7.52 2.61 15.60
CA GLY A 172 -8.86 3.09 15.24
C GLY A 172 -9.18 3.03 13.74
N LEU A 173 -8.25 2.57 12.89
CA LEU A 173 -8.53 2.34 11.47
C LEU A 173 -9.45 1.13 11.31
N GLN A 174 -10.55 1.29 10.56
CA GLN A 174 -11.64 0.32 10.51
C GLN A 174 -12.10 0.11 9.06
N PRO A 175 -12.23 -1.16 8.61
CA PRO A 175 -12.77 -1.47 7.29
C PRO A 175 -14.22 -0.97 7.19
N TRP A 176 -14.62 -0.51 6.01
CA TRP A 176 -15.94 0.06 5.70
C TRP A 176 -16.31 1.36 6.44
N VAL A 177 -15.42 1.88 7.28
CA VAL A 177 -15.56 3.21 7.91
C VAL A 177 -14.53 4.17 7.34
N HIS A 178 -13.27 3.74 7.29
CA HIS A 178 -12.15 4.59 6.88
C HIS A 178 -11.55 4.19 5.53
N PHE A 179 -11.78 2.96 5.08
CA PHE A 179 -11.27 2.43 3.81
C PHE A 179 -12.17 1.30 3.30
N VAL A 180 -12.11 1.03 2.00
CA VAL A 180 -12.78 -0.11 1.37
C VAL A 180 -11.85 -1.33 1.43
N PRO A 181 -12.20 -2.39 2.18
CA PRO A 181 -11.40 -3.61 2.22
C PRO A 181 -11.66 -4.47 0.97
N ILE A 182 -10.59 -5.03 0.42
CA ILE A 182 -10.64 -6.05 -0.66
C ILE A 182 -9.81 -7.27 -0.27
N ARG A 183 -9.98 -8.37 -0.99
CA ARG A 183 -9.18 -9.59 -0.76
C ARG A 183 -7.69 -9.34 -1.00
N PRO A 184 -6.79 -10.04 -0.28
CA PRO A 184 -5.35 -9.90 -0.48
C PRO A 184 -4.86 -10.27 -1.89
N ASP A 185 -5.60 -11.11 -2.61
CA ASP A 185 -5.33 -11.48 -4.00
C ASP A 185 -5.93 -10.52 -5.03
N THR A 186 -6.62 -9.47 -4.56
CA THR A 186 -7.28 -8.40 -5.33
C THR A 186 -8.26 -8.89 -6.40
N SER A 187 -8.83 -10.09 -6.21
CA SER A 187 -9.81 -10.69 -7.12
C SER A 187 -11.14 -9.94 -7.18
N ASP A 188 -11.50 -9.24 -6.11
CA ASP A 188 -12.73 -8.47 -5.92
C ASP A 188 -12.54 -6.96 -6.10
N LEU A 189 -11.42 -6.52 -6.67
CA LEU A 189 -11.14 -5.09 -6.85
C LEU A 189 -12.21 -4.40 -7.72
N GLU A 190 -12.68 -5.05 -8.78
CA GLU A 190 -13.69 -4.49 -9.68
C GLU A 190 -15.03 -4.26 -8.96
N ASP A 191 -15.46 -5.20 -8.11
CA ASP A 191 -16.70 -5.09 -7.32
C ASP A 191 -16.61 -4.01 -6.22
N ALA A 192 -15.40 -3.65 -5.79
CA ALA A 192 -15.17 -2.75 -4.67
C ALA A 192 -15.24 -1.26 -5.03
N TRP A 193 -15.14 -0.91 -6.31
CA TRP A 193 -15.17 0.48 -6.77
C TRP A 193 -16.32 0.80 -7.73
N LEU A 194 -16.92 -0.21 -8.37
CA LEU A 194 -18.14 -0.10 -9.20
C LEU A 194 -19.41 0.02 -8.34
#